data_AF-A0A0Q2RRQ1-F1
#
_entry.id   AF-A0A0Q2RRQ1-F1
#
_cell.length_a   1.000
_cell.length_b   1.000
_cell.length_c   1.000
_cell.angle_alpha   90.00
_cell.angle_beta   90.00
_cell.angle_gamma   90.00
#
_symmetry.space_group_name_H-M   'P 1'
#
loop_
_entity.id
_entity.type
_entity.pdbx_description
1 polymer ?
#
loop_
_entity_poly.entity_id
_entity_poly.type
_entity_poly.pdbx_seq_one_letter_code
_entity_poly.pdbx_strand_id
1 'polypeptide(L)'
;MTTRAASVSRGAIPTGREEVAAAVLQAAAELFAERGPAATSIRDIAARSKVNHGLVFRHFGTKEKLVGAVLDHLSTATTTARQHGASDAEVEQAMERHLRVIARTLLDGYPVGQLQTHFPGMSQLLEAARPHFPDDRSARLAVANAAALQFGWRLFEPFLRASTGLDDLSDDELRQSVMAELARMVQPH
;
A
#
# COMPACT_ATOMS: atom_id res chain seq x y z
N MET A 1 8.81 -9.65 41.38
CA MET A 1 8.15 -10.30 40.24
C MET A 1 8.37 -9.39 39.04
N THR A 2 9.37 -9.69 38.22
CA THR A 2 9.87 -8.84 37.13
C THR A 2 9.37 -9.40 35.79
N THR A 3 8.49 -8.68 35.08
CA THR A 3 8.13 -9.04 33.70
C THR A 3 9.01 -8.22 32.76
N ARG A 4 9.89 -8.95 32.07
CA ARG A 4 10.89 -8.47 31.12
C ARG A 4 10.20 -8.02 29.84
N ALA A 5 10.33 -6.73 29.49
CA ALA A 5 9.97 -6.21 28.19
C ALA A 5 10.76 -6.94 27.09
N ALA A 6 10.07 -7.49 26.11
CA ALA A 6 10.67 -8.13 24.95
C ALA A 6 11.29 -7.05 24.04
N SER A 7 12.62 -6.93 24.08
CA SER A 7 13.39 -6.09 23.17
C SER A 7 13.34 -6.66 21.76
N VAL A 8 12.85 -5.88 20.80
CA VAL A 8 12.93 -6.18 19.37
C VAL A 8 14.40 -6.26 18.96
N SER A 9 14.88 -7.48 18.72
CA SER A 9 16.25 -7.77 18.26
C SER A 9 16.41 -7.35 16.78
N ARG A 10 16.99 -6.18 16.55
CA ARG A 10 17.59 -5.82 15.25
C ARG A 10 18.84 -6.70 15.05
N GLY A 11 18.71 -7.79 14.29
CA GLY A 11 19.86 -8.58 13.82
C GLY A 11 19.70 -10.11 13.74
N ALA A 12 18.60 -10.68 14.22
CA ALA A 12 18.41 -12.13 14.17
C ALA A 12 18.14 -12.61 12.74
N ILE A 13 18.81 -13.69 12.32
CA ILE A 13 18.47 -14.43 11.10
C ILE A 13 17.05 -14.99 11.29
N PRO A 14 16.11 -14.75 10.37
CA PRO A 14 14.77 -15.35 10.46
C PRO A 14 14.87 -16.87 10.43
N THR A 15 14.33 -17.56 11.43
CA THR A 15 14.45 -19.03 11.52
C THR A 15 13.08 -19.74 11.45
N GLY A 16 12.00 -19.08 11.88
CA GLY A 16 10.63 -19.59 11.77
C GLY A 16 9.99 -19.39 10.40
N ARG A 17 9.01 -20.23 10.03
CA ARG A 17 8.27 -20.12 8.74
C ARG A 17 7.61 -18.74 8.57
N GLU A 18 7.01 -18.22 9.64
CA GLU A 18 6.34 -16.92 9.64
C GLU A 18 7.35 -15.77 9.63
N GLU A 19 8.43 -15.86 10.43
CA GLU A 19 9.51 -14.87 10.45
C GLU A 19 10.19 -14.74 9.08
N VAL A 20 10.48 -15.88 8.43
CA VAL A 20 11.05 -15.92 7.09
C VAL A 20 10.10 -15.28 6.08
N ALA A 21 8.81 -15.62 6.12
CA ALA A 21 7.83 -15.03 5.21
C ALA A 21 7.72 -13.51 5.41
N ALA A 22 7.65 -13.04 6.67
CA ALA A 22 7.60 -11.62 7.00
C ALA A 22 8.85 -10.87 6.54
N ALA A 23 10.05 -11.43 6.79
CA ALA A 23 11.31 -10.82 6.37
C ALA A 23 11.42 -10.72 4.83
N VAL A 24 10.95 -11.74 4.11
CA VAL A 24 10.91 -11.74 2.64
C VAL A 24 9.90 -10.72 2.12
N LEU A 25 8.69 -10.65 2.69
CA LEU A 25 7.67 -9.67 2.30
C LEU A 25 8.15 -8.24 2.52
N GLN A 26 8.77 -7.96 3.67
CA GLN A 26 9.32 -6.65 3.98
C GLN A 26 10.43 -6.26 2.99
N ALA A 27 11.42 -7.14 2.76
CA ALA A 27 12.52 -6.88 1.83
C ALA A 27 12.05 -6.72 0.38
N ALA A 28 11.05 -7.49 -0.03
CA ALA A 28 10.44 -7.37 -1.35
C ALA A 28 9.64 -6.07 -1.50
N ALA A 29 8.87 -5.68 -0.48
CA ALA A 29 8.14 -4.41 -0.45
C ALA A 29 9.08 -3.20 -0.57
N GLU A 30 10.21 -3.22 0.15
CA GLU A 30 11.29 -2.21 0.03
C GLU A 30 11.78 -2.10 -1.40
N LEU A 31 12.22 -3.23 -1.97
CA LEU A 31 12.74 -3.29 -3.32
C LEU A 31 11.76 -2.84 -4.40
N PHE A 32 10.50 -3.26 -4.31
CA PHE A 32 9.49 -2.87 -5.27
C PHE A 32 9.18 -1.37 -5.14
N ALA A 33 9.18 -0.83 -3.91
CA ALA A 33 9.07 0.61 -3.66
C ALA A 33 10.32 1.41 -4.06
N GLU A 34 11.48 0.78 -4.26
CA GLU A 34 12.74 1.41 -4.74
C GLU A 34 12.91 1.39 -6.26
N ARG A 35 12.64 0.26 -6.93
CA ARG A 35 12.85 0.08 -8.38
C ARG A 35 11.81 -0.76 -9.14
N GLY A 36 10.73 -1.20 -8.47
CA GLY A 36 9.67 -2.00 -9.10
C GLY A 36 9.96 -3.51 -9.14
N PRO A 37 8.91 -4.34 -9.34
CA PRO A 37 9.06 -5.78 -9.49
C PRO A 37 9.95 -6.21 -10.65
N ALA A 38 9.81 -5.64 -11.84
CA ALA A 38 10.55 -6.09 -13.04
C ALA A 38 12.06 -6.03 -12.83
N ALA A 39 12.56 -4.92 -12.25
CA ALA A 39 13.98 -4.71 -11.95
C ALA A 39 14.50 -5.41 -10.68
N THR A 40 13.67 -6.25 -10.03
CA THR A 40 14.02 -6.93 -8.79
C THR A 40 14.04 -8.44 -8.96
N SER A 41 15.17 -9.09 -8.69
CA SER A 41 15.27 -10.55 -8.73
C SER A 41 14.95 -11.20 -7.37
N ILE A 42 14.57 -12.48 -7.39
CA ILE A 42 14.41 -13.28 -6.16
C ILE A 42 15.73 -13.34 -5.36
N ARG A 43 16.88 -13.32 -6.04
CA ARG A 43 18.20 -13.26 -5.42
C ARG A 43 18.42 -11.95 -4.65
N ASP A 44 17.98 -10.82 -5.20
CA ASP A 44 18.07 -9.53 -4.51
C ASP A 44 17.21 -9.50 -3.24
N ILE A 45 16.03 -10.12 -3.31
CA ILE A 45 15.10 -10.23 -2.18
C ILE A 45 15.72 -11.12 -1.10
N ALA A 46 16.21 -12.31 -1.46
CA ALA A 46 16.88 -13.24 -0.56
C ALA A 46 18.10 -12.60 0.14
N ALA A 47 18.92 -11.85 -0.61
CA ALA A 47 20.08 -11.16 -0.06
C ALA A 47 19.68 -10.12 1.00
N ARG A 48 18.62 -9.33 0.75
CA ARG A 48 18.17 -8.28 1.68
C ARG A 48 17.39 -8.81 2.87
N SER A 49 16.61 -9.87 2.69
CA SER A 49 15.91 -10.55 3.80
C SER A 49 16.84 -11.44 4.62
N LYS A 50 18.09 -11.66 4.18
CA LYS A 50 19.06 -12.59 4.77
C LYS A 50 18.53 -14.02 4.84
N VAL A 51 17.72 -14.40 3.86
CA VAL A 51 17.09 -15.73 3.72
C VAL A 51 17.70 -16.44 2.52
N ASN A 52 17.79 -17.77 2.56
CA ASN A 52 18.24 -18.55 1.41
C ASN A 52 17.24 -18.45 0.24
N HIS A 53 17.74 -18.29 -1.00
CA HIS A 53 16.93 -18.24 -2.22
C HIS A 53 15.90 -19.38 -2.34
N GLY A 54 16.27 -20.61 -1.97
CA GLY A 54 15.38 -21.77 -1.99
C GLY A 54 14.21 -21.66 -1.02
N LEU A 55 14.39 -20.96 0.12
CA LEU A 55 13.30 -20.69 1.04
C LEU A 55 12.30 -19.72 0.43
N VAL A 56 12.74 -18.64 -0.23
CA VAL A 56 11.83 -17.71 -0.91
C VAL A 56 10.91 -18.46 -1.89
N PHE A 57 11.48 -19.33 -2.71
CA PHE A 57 10.70 -20.15 -3.64
C PHE A 57 9.77 -21.13 -2.92
N ARG A 58 10.22 -21.76 -1.82
CA ARG A 58 9.37 -22.65 -1.01
C ARG A 58 8.17 -21.94 -0.39
N HIS A 59 8.32 -20.68 0.01
CA HIS A 59 7.25 -19.91 0.66
C HIS A 59 6.24 -19.33 -0.34
N PHE A 60 6.72 -18.78 -1.46
CA PHE A 60 5.88 -17.99 -2.36
C PHE A 60 5.72 -18.60 -3.75
N GLY A 61 6.54 -19.58 -4.12
CA GLY A 61 6.54 -20.16 -5.46
C GLY A 61 7.14 -19.20 -6.47
N THR A 62 6.30 -18.57 -7.29
CA THR A 62 6.74 -17.71 -8.39
C THR A 62 6.91 -16.25 -7.95
N LYS A 63 7.58 -15.45 -8.78
CA LYS A 63 7.77 -14.01 -8.55
C LYS A 63 6.42 -13.28 -8.56
N GLU A 64 5.49 -13.68 -9.43
CA GLU A 64 4.15 -13.12 -9.53
C GLU A 64 3.35 -13.36 -8.24
N LYS A 65 3.42 -14.58 -7.69
CA LYS A 65 2.79 -14.90 -6.41
C LYS A 65 3.39 -14.11 -5.26
N LEU A 66 4.71 -13.89 -5.26
CA LEU A 66 5.36 -13.01 -4.29
C LEU A 66 4.91 -11.55 -4.44
N VAL A 67 4.77 -11.05 -5.67
CA VAL A 67 4.23 -9.71 -5.93
C VAL A 67 2.82 -9.57 -5.34
N GLY A 68 1.92 -10.53 -5.62
CA GLY A 68 0.58 -10.55 -5.02
C GLY A 68 0.61 -10.56 -3.49
N ALA A 69 1.45 -11.41 -2.89
CA ALA A 69 1.60 -11.50 -1.44
C ALA A 69 2.12 -10.19 -0.82
N VAL A 70 3.02 -9.46 -1.50
CA VAL A 70 3.50 -8.14 -1.06
C VAL A 70 2.39 -7.09 -1.14
N LEU A 71 1.57 -7.10 -2.20
CA LEU A 71 0.44 -6.19 -2.33
C LEU A 71 -0.58 -6.41 -1.20
N ASP A 72 -0.96 -7.65 -0.94
CA ASP A 72 -1.88 -8.02 0.15
C ASP A 72 -1.29 -7.64 1.53
N HIS A 73 0.01 -7.89 1.74
CA HIS A 73 0.71 -7.54 2.98
C HIS A 73 0.68 -6.04 3.26
N LEU A 74 1.00 -5.20 2.26
CA LEU A 74 1.00 -3.74 2.39
C LEU A 74 -0.43 -3.17 2.57
N SER A 75 -1.41 -3.76 1.88
CA SER A 75 -2.81 -3.37 2.04
C SER A 75 -3.29 -3.62 3.48
N THR A 76 -2.98 -4.81 4.01
CA THR A 76 -3.30 -5.18 5.39
C THR A 76 -2.61 -4.26 6.38
N ALA A 77 -1.31 -4.02 6.23
CA ALA A 77 -0.53 -3.16 7.11
C ALA A 77 -1.13 -1.75 7.24
N THR A 78 -1.59 -1.18 6.12
CA THR A 78 -2.26 0.14 6.11
C THR A 78 -3.54 0.14 6.95
N THR A 79 -4.38 -0.89 6.80
CA THR A 79 -5.62 -0.98 7.59
C THR A 79 -5.39 -1.32 9.05
N THR A 80 -4.40 -2.16 9.35
CA THR A 80 -4.01 -2.54 10.70
C THR A 80 -3.45 -1.34 11.47
N ALA A 81 -2.62 -0.50 10.84
CA ALA A 81 -2.10 0.72 11.47
C ALA A 81 -3.24 1.63 11.95
N ARG A 82 -4.24 1.87 11.09
CA ARG A 82 -5.43 2.65 11.45
C ARG A 82 -6.20 2.04 12.63
N GLN A 83 -6.41 0.72 12.62
CA GLN A 83 -7.16 0.02 13.67
C GLN A 83 -6.46 0.03 15.03
N HIS A 84 -5.13 0.05 15.05
CA HIS A 84 -4.33 0.06 16.29
C HIS A 84 -4.03 1.47 16.80
N GLY A 85 -4.68 2.50 16.25
CA GLY A 85 -4.51 3.89 16.68
C GLY A 85 -3.15 4.49 16.33
N ALA A 86 -2.53 4.02 15.24
CA ALA A 86 -1.37 4.71 14.67
C ALA A 86 -1.73 6.15 14.31
N SER A 87 -0.73 7.04 14.35
CA SER A 87 -0.90 8.43 13.95
C SER A 87 -1.27 8.56 12.47
N ASP A 88 -1.92 9.66 12.11
CA ASP A 88 -2.29 9.93 10.70
C ASP A 88 -1.06 9.89 9.77
N ALA A 89 0.07 10.40 10.23
CA ALA A 89 1.34 10.36 9.48
C ALA A 89 1.84 8.93 9.23
N GLU A 90 1.71 8.02 10.20
CA GLU A 90 2.10 6.61 10.02
C GLU A 90 1.18 5.88 9.05
N VAL A 91 -0.13 6.13 9.13
CA VAL A 91 -1.11 5.57 8.20
C VAL A 91 -0.88 6.11 6.79
N GLU A 92 -0.58 7.40 6.66
CA GLU A 92 -0.27 8.04 5.39
C GLU A 92 1.00 7.46 4.76
N GLN A 93 2.07 7.28 5.53
CA GLN A 93 3.30 6.66 5.06
C GLN A 93 3.09 5.22 4.59
N ALA A 94 2.33 4.42 5.34
CA ALA A 94 2.01 3.04 4.96
C ALA A 94 1.23 2.98 3.64
N MET A 95 0.24 3.88 3.50
CA MET A 95 -0.57 4.01 2.30
C MET A 95 0.25 4.50 1.10
N GLU A 96 1.11 5.50 1.27
CA GLU A 96 2.00 6.00 0.21
C GLU A 96 2.90 4.89 -0.32
N ARG A 97 3.49 4.11 0.58
CA ARG A 97 4.32 2.96 0.23
C ARG A 97 3.53 1.90 -0.55
N HIS A 98 2.32 1.59 -0.11
CA HIS A 98 1.43 0.65 -0.82
C HIS A 98 1.11 1.13 -2.24
N LEU A 99 0.74 2.41 -2.40
CA LEU A 99 0.41 3.00 -3.69
C LEU A 99 1.61 3.07 -4.64
N ARG A 100 2.80 3.39 -4.12
CA ARG A 100 4.04 3.39 -4.90
C ARG A 100 4.34 2.01 -5.48
N VAL A 101 4.15 0.95 -4.69
CA VAL A 101 4.33 -0.44 -5.15
C VAL A 101 3.28 -0.80 -6.19
N ILE A 102 2.00 -0.44 -5.98
CA ILE A 102 0.94 -0.66 -6.98
C ILE A 102 1.29 0.03 -8.30
N ALA A 103 1.63 1.33 -8.26
CA ALA A 103 1.90 2.12 -9.45
C ALA A 103 3.03 1.49 -10.28
N ARG A 104 4.13 1.09 -9.65
CA ARG A 104 5.25 0.44 -10.35
C ARG A 104 4.92 -0.96 -10.85
N THR A 105 4.16 -1.72 -10.08
CA THR A 105 3.69 -3.05 -10.52
C THR A 105 2.83 -2.93 -11.78
N LEU A 106 1.95 -1.92 -11.84
CA LEU A 106 1.15 -1.60 -13.02
C LEU A 106 2.02 -1.15 -14.20
N LEU A 107 2.98 -0.25 -13.98
CA LEU A 107 3.91 0.24 -15.02
C LEU A 107 4.82 -0.88 -15.57
N ASP A 108 5.16 -1.86 -14.74
CA ASP A 108 5.90 -3.06 -15.13
C ASP A 108 5.02 -4.08 -15.91
N GLY A 109 3.73 -3.79 -16.11
CA GLY A 109 2.81 -4.65 -16.87
C GLY A 109 2.24 -5.84 -16.11
N TYR A 110 2.39 -5.90 -14.78
CA TYR A 110 1.81 -6.96 -13.98
C TYR A 110 0.29 -6.76 -13.82
N PRO A 111 -0.52 -7.83 -13.89
CA PRO A 111 -1.97 -7.74 -13.74
C PRO A 111 -2.37 -7.62 -12.25
N VAL A 112 -2.19 -6.43 -11.65
CA VAL A 112 -2.45 -6.19 -10.22
C VAL A 112 -3.82 -6.70 -9.76
N GLY A 113 -4.88 -6.48 -10.56
CA GLY A 113 -6.23 -6.95 -10.22
C GLY A 113 -6.40 -8.47 -10.19
N GLN A 114 -5.46 -9.24 -10.74
CA GLN A 114 -5.42 -10.72 -10.64
C GLN A 114 -4.47 -11.19 -9.53
N LEU A 115 -3.51 -10.36 -9.13
CA LEU A 115 -2.47 -10.71 -8.17
C LEU A 115 -2.82 -10.31 -6.73
N GLN A 116 -3.44 -9.15 -6.55
CA GLN A 116 -3.93 -8.69 -5.26
C GLN A 116 -5.30 -9.32 -5.00
N THR A 117 -5.42 -10.04 -3.89
CA THR A 117 -6.64 -10.78 -3.56
C THR A 117 -7.46 -10.10 -2.48
N HIS A 118 -6.85 -9.17 -1.74
CA HIS A 118 -7.49 -8.45 -0.65
C HIS A 118 -7.40 -6.93 -0.85
N PHE A 119 -8.56 -6.25 -0.76
CA PHE A 119 -8.70 -4.80 -0.90
C PHE A 119 -9.39 -4.15 0.31
N PRO A 120 -8.93 -4.41 1.55
CA PRO A 120 -9.65 -4.00 2.77
C PRO A 120 -9.89 -2.48 2.85
N GLY A 121 -8.98 -1.66 2.34
CA GLY A 121 -9.17 -0.21 2.27
C GLY A 121 -10.33 0.21 1.35
N MET A 122 -10.45 -0.41 0.17
CA MET A 122 -11.57 -0.16 -0.74
C MET A 122 -12.88 -0.69 -0.17
N SER A 123 -12.86 -1.86 0.48
CA SER A 123 -14.04 -2.39 1.15
C SER A 123 -14.55 -1.44 2.23
N GLN A 124 -13.66 -0.89 3.08
CA GLN A 124 -14.05 0.10 4.10
C GLN A 124 -14.66 1.36 3.48
N LEU A 125 -14.07 1.87 2.41
CA LEU A 125 -14.59 3.05 1.72
C LEU A 125 -15.95 2.78 1.05
N LEU A 126 -16.14 1.60 0.47
CA LEU A 126 -17.42 1.16 -0.09
C LEU A 126 -18.50 1.02 0.98
N GLU A 127 -18.20 0.38 2.11
CA GLU A 127 -19.17 0.27 3.22
C GLU A 127 -19.60 1.65 3.72
N ALA A 128 -18.68 2.60 3.83
CA ALA A 128 -18.99 3.97 4.24
C ALA A 128 -19.80 4.76 3.19
N ALA A 129 -19.54 4.54 1.90
CA ALA A 129 -20.20 5.26 0.82
C ALA A 129 -21.62 4.75 0.53
N ARG A 130 -21.86 3.44 0.63
CA ARG A 130 -23.12 2.78 0.25
C ARG A 130 -24.41 3.47 0.74
N PRO A 131 -24.52 3.92 2.01
CA PRO A 131 -25.73 4.59 2.49
C PRO A 131 -26.08 5.89 1.76
N HIS A 132 -25.12 6.50 1.06
CA HIS A 132 -25.28 7.79 0.37
C HIS A 132 -25.68 7.66 -1.10
N PHE A 133 -25.89 6.44 -1.60
CA PHE A 133 -26.23 6.20 -3.00
C PHE A 133 -27.50 5.35 -3.15
N PRO A 134 -28.25 5.52 -4.25
CA PRO A 134 -29.48 4.77 -4.49
C PRO A 134 -29.24 3.28 -4.78
N ASP A 135 -28.04 2.91 -5.25
CA ASP A 135 -27.68 1.54 -5.61
C ASP A 135 -26.17 1.26 -5.48
N ASP A 136 -25.80 -0.03 -5.38
CA ASP A 136 -24.41 -0.47 -5.16
C ASP A 136 -23.48 -0.14 -6.35
N ARG A 137 -24.00 -0.07 -7.59
CA ARG A 137 -23.18 0.28 -8.76
C ARG A 137 -22.80 1.76 -8.70
N SER A 138 -23.74 2.63 -8.35
CA SER A 138 -23.50 4.06 -8.17
C SER A 138 -22.47 4.33 -7.06
N ALA A 139 -22.59 3.64 -5.91
CA ALA A 139 -21.61 3.72 -4.83
C ALA A 139 -20.21 3.26 -5.27
N ARG A 140 -20.12 2.15 -6.01
CA ARG A 140 -18.83 1.66 -6.53
C ARG A 140 -18.16 2.62 -7.50
N LEU A 141 -18.92 3.22 -8.41
CA LEU A 141 -18.40 4.21 -9.36
C LEU A 141 -17.90 5.45 -8.63
N ALA A 142 -18.66 5.95 -7.66
CA ALA A 142 -18.25 7.07 -6.83
C ALA A 142 -16.93 6.81 -6.08
N VAL A 143 -16.83 5.66 -5.41
CA VAL A 143 -15.61 5.25 -4.70
C VAL A 143 -14.43 5.07 -5.65
N ALA A 144 -14.64 4.47 -6.82
CA ALA A 144 -13.58 4.32 -7.82
C ALA A 144 -13.08 5.67 -8.33
N ASN A 145 -13.98 6.63 -8.60
CA ASN A 145 -13.63 7.98 -9.03
C ASN A 145 -12.87 8.74 -7.94
N ALA A 146 -13.34 8.67 -6.70
CA ALA A 146 -12.65 9.27 -5.55
C ALA A 146 -11.25 8.68 -5.36
N ALA A 147 -11.13 7.35 -5.42
CA ALA A 147 -9.83 6.69 -5.34
C ALA A 147 -8.90 7.11 -6.48
N ALA A 148 -9.40 7.20 -7.71
CA ALA A 148 -8.61 7.63 -8.87
C ALA A 148 -8.09 9.06 -8.69
N LEU A 149 -8.94 10.00 -8.23
CA LEU A 149 -8.53 11.38 -7.94
C LEU A 149 -7.47 11.42 -6.83
N GLN A 150 -7.69 10.69 -5.74
CA GLN A 150 -6.75 10.62 -4.62
C GLN A 150 -5.39 10.06 -5.04
N PHE A 151 -5.38 9.01 -5.88
CA PHE A 151 -4.15 8.41 -6.39
C PHE A 151 -3.44 9.32 -7.38
N GLY A 152 -4.21 10.03 -8.23
CA GLY A 152 -3.71 11.05 -9.13
C GLY A 152 -2.93 12.13 -8.37
N TRP A 153 -3.52 12.71 -7.33
CA TRP A 153 -2.81 13.67 -6.49
C TRP A 153 -1.56 13.07 -5.86
N ARG A 154 -1.63 11.91 -5.19
CA ARG A 154 -0.44 11.35 -4.53
C ARG A 154 0.71 10.99 -5.46
N LEU A 155 0.44 10.54 -6.68
CA LEU A 155 1.47 10.10 -7.61
C LEU A 155 2.03 11.26 -8.46
N PHE A 156 1.22 12.27 -8.72
CA PHE A 156 1.55 13.34 -9.66
C PHE A 156 1.62 14.73 -9.01
N GLU A 157 1.48 14.85 -7.69
CA GLU A 157 1.43 16.14 -6.98
C GLU A 157 2.54 17.13 -7.38
N PRO A 158 3.85 16.77 -7.37
CA PRO A 158 4.89 17.72 -7.76
C PRO A 158 4.71 18.24 -9.19
N PHE A 159 4.28 17.37 -10.10
CA PHE A 159 3.98 17.76 -11.48
C PHE A 159 2.71 18.61 -11.57
N LEU A 160 1.65 18.23 -10.85
CA LEU A 160 0.38 18.94 -10.86
C LEU A 160 0.53 20.35 -10.27
N ARG A 161 1.25 20.51 -9.16
CA ARG A 161 1.53 21.83 -8.57
C ARG A 161 2.24 22.74 -9.56
N ALA A 162 3.37 22.27 -10.09
CA ALA A 162 4.19 23.03 -11.04
C ALA A 162 3.45 23.35 -12.35
N SER A 163 2.68 22.39 -12.89
CA SER A 163 1.97 22.57 -14.17
C SER A 163 0.73 23.45 -14.07
N THR A 164 0.16 23.62 -12.88
CA THR A 164 -1.04 24.43 -12.66
C THR A 164 -0.76 25.76 -11.94
N GLY A 165 0.49 26.01 -11.53
CA GLY A 165 0.89 27.22 -10.82
C GLY A 165 0.45 27.24 -9.35
N LEU A 166 0.40 26.07 -8.70
CA LEU A 166 0.03 25.91 -7.28
C LEU A 166 1.26 25.70 -6.37
N ASP A 167 2.44 26.12 -6.80
CA ASP A 167 3.69 25.92 -6.07
C ASP A 167 3.72 26.63 -4.70
N ASP A 168 3.00 27.75 -4.58
CA ASP A 168 2.90 28.54 -3.35
C ASP A 168 1.88 27.99 -2.34
N LEU A 169 1.07 27.00 -2.73
CA LEU A 169 0.03 26.45 -1.87
C LEU A 169 0.64 25.56 -0.78
N SER A 170 0.21 25.74 0.46
CA SER A 170 0.68 24.89 1.56
C SER A 170 0.12 23.45 1.44
N ASP A 171 0.83 22.50 2.02
CA ASP A 171 0.38 21.09 2.06
C ASP A 171 -0.98 20.93 2.76
N ASP A 172 -1.26 21.78 3.75
CA ASP A 172 -2.54 21.79 4.46
C ASP A 172 -3.69 22.26 3.59
N GLU A 173 -3.49 23.36 2.84
CA GLU A 173 -4.48 23.87 1.88
C GLU A 173 -4.76 22.86 0.76
N LEU A 174 -3.71 22.21 0.24
CA LEU A 174 -3.87 21.19 -0.80
C LEU A 174 -4.71 20.04 -0.26
N ARG A 175 -4.33 19.51 0.91
CA ARG A 175 -5.00 18.39 1.53
C ARG A 175 -6.47 18.70 1.80
N GLN A 176 -6.77 19.88 2.33
CA GLN A 176 -8.16 20.31 2.56
C GLN A 176 -8.96 20.38 1.26
N SER A 177 -8.39 20.94 0.19
CA SER A 177 -9.04 21.04 -1.12
C SER A 177 -9.34 19.65 -1.72
N VAL A 178 -8.34 18.76 -1.71
CA VAL A 178 -8.50 17.38 -2.19
C VAL A 178 -9.54 16.62 -1.36
N MET A 179 -9.48 16.71 -0.04
CA MET A 179 -10.44 16.04 0.85
C MET A 179 -11.88 16.53 0.65
N ALA A 180 -12.08 17.83 0.42
CA ALA A 180 -13.39 18.38 0.13
C ALA A 180 -13.97 17.85 -1.19
N GLU A 181 -13.14 17.71 -2.23
CA GLU A 181 -13.56 17.14 -3.51
C GLU A 181 -13.89 15.64 -3.38
N LEU A 182 -13.05 14.89 -2.67
CA LEU A 182 -13.30 13.47 -2.38
C LEU A 182 -14.61 13.27 -1.61
N ALA A 183 -14.89 14.11 -0.61
CA ALA A 183 -16.12 14.06 0.16
C ALA A 183 -17.36 14.28 -0.72
N ARG A 184 -17.33 15.28 -1.62
CA ARG A 184 -18.41 15.51 -2.60
C ARG A 184 -18.68 14.29 -3.47
N MET A 185 -17.63 13.55 -3.86
CA MET A 185 -17.76 12.38 -4.71
C MET A 185 -18.44 11.20 -4.01
N VAL A 186 -18.21 11.00 -2.70
CA VAL A 186 -18.71 9.82 -1.96
C VAL A 186 -19.89 10.11 -1.03
N GLN A 187 -20.24 11.37 -0.85
CA GLN A 187 -21.40 11.85 -0.09
C GLN A 187 -22.12 12.94 -0.89
N PRO A 188 -22.84 12.59 -1.96
CA PRO A 188 -23.63 13.56 -2.71
C PRO A 188 -24.73 14.16 -1.81
N HIS A 189 -24.96 15.47 -1.98
CA HIS A 189 -25.99 16.23 -1.27
C HIS A 189 -27.41 15.78 -1.60
#